data_AF-A0A3M2ENK2-F1
#
_entry.id   AF-A0A3M2ENK2-F1
#
_cell.length_a   1.000
_cell.length_b   1.000
_cell.length_c   1.000
_cell.angle_alpha   90.00
_cell.angle_beta   90.00
_cell.angle_gamma   90.00
#
_symmetry.space_group_name_H-M   'P 1'
#
loop_
_entity.id
_entity.type
_entity.pdbx_description
1 polymer ?
#
loop_
_entity_poly.entity_id
_entity_poly.type
_entity_poly.pdbx_seq_one_letter_code
_entity_poly.pdbx_strand_id
1 'polypeptide(L)'
;MEASFFPIPPDILLIALALGRPERALRFAALATAGSLVGAGFGYAIGMFLFTAVARPLIEFYHAVDQFSHLQRLFAAHGAWLVLLAGFSPIPFKLITIAAGTFGLSFLPFLVACLVSRGARFVLEGALLRWGGVLLREWVERYFEWLTVAVSVLVVAGFAMVWLAR
;
A
#
# COMPACT_ATOMS: atom_id res chain seq x y z
N MET A 1 -11.21 -2.41 10.62
CA MET A 1 -11.71 -2.94 9.34
C MET A 1 -12.28 -1.82 8.43
N GLU A 2 -11.71 -0.61 8.48
CA GLU A 2 -12.11 0.52 7.62
C GLU A 2 -11.12 0.79 6.47
N ALA A 3 -9.92 0.20 6.54
CA ALA A 3 -8.86 0.36 5.52
C ALA A 3 -9.09 -0.45 4.22
N SER A 4 -10.11 -1.32 4.19
CA SER A 4 -10.47 -2.05 2.96
C SER A 4 -11.27 -1.20 1.98
N PHE A 5 -11.97 -0.14 2.44
CA PHE A 5 -12.93 0.62 1.62
C PHE A 5 -12.63 2.12 1.45
N PHE A 6 -11.61 2.67 2.11
CA PHE A 6 -11.28 4.10 1.97
C PHE A 6 -9.99 4.30 1.13
N PRO A 7 -9.97 5.25 0.17
CA PRO A 7 -8.81 5.54 -0.68
C PRO A 7 -7.67 6.27 0.05
N ILE A 8 -7.82 6.54 1.36
CA ILE A 8 -6.79 7.22 2.16
C ILE A 8 -5.67 6.24 2.49
N PRO A 9 -4.40 6.54 2.13
CA PRO A 9 -3.25 5.74 2.51
C PRO A 9 -3.16 5.56 4.04
N PRO A 10 -2.88 4.34 4.54
CA PRO A 10 -2.78 4.08 5.98
C PRO A 10 -1.70 4.92 6.66
N ASP A 11 -0.67 5.32 5.92
CA ASP A 11 0.41 6.22 6.32
C ASP A 11 -0.12 7.58 6.79
N ILE A 12 -1.11 8.16 6.10
CA ILE A 12 -1.71 9.47 6.46
C ILE A 12 -2.43 9.37 7.80
N LEU A 13 -3.20 8.29 7.99
CA LEU A 13 -3.92 8.05 9.24
C LEU A 13 -2.94 7.79 10.41
N LEU A 14 -1.88 7.02 10.17
CA LEU A 14 -0.83 6.79 11.16
C LEU A 14 -0.16 8.10 11.57
N ILE A 15 0.18 8.96 10.60
CA ILE A 15 0.76 10.28 10.86
C ILE A 15 -0.20 11.13 11.71
N ALA A 16 -1.47 11.26 11.31
CA ALA A 16 -2.45 12.07 12.04
C ALA A 16 -2.63 11.59 13.50
N LEU A 17 -2.73 10.27 13.72
CA LEU A 17 -2.86 9.69 15.05
C LEU A 17 -1.59 9.86 15.90
N ALA A 18 -0.41 9.67 15.28
CA ALA A 18 0.87 9.83 15.94
C ALA A 18 1.17 11.30 16.29
N LEU A 19 0.76 12.27 15.48
CA LEU A 19 0.88 13.69 15.81
C LEU A 19 -0.02 14.10 16.98
N GLY A 20 -1.23 13.54 17.04
CA GLY A 20 -2.17 13.79 18.14
C GLY A 20 -1.73 13.16 19.47
N ARG A 21 -1.06 12.01 19.44
CA ARG A 21 -0.57 11.27 20.62
C ARG A 21 0.78 10.55 20.35
N PRO A 22 1.91 11.28 20.30
CA PRO A 22 3.21 10.74 19.91
C PRO A 22 3.72 9.63 20.84
N GLU A 23 3.35 9.65 22.12
CA GLU A 23 3.67 8.61 23.08
C GLU A 23 3.06 7.25 22.72
N ARG A 24 2.00 7.23 21.89
CA ARG A 24 1.34 6.01 21.39
C ARG A 24 1.67 5.69 19.94
N ALA A 25 2.55 6.45 19.27
CA ALA A 25 2.85 6.28 17.84
C ALA A 25 3.26 4.85 17.46
N LEU A 26 4.10 4.19 18.28
CA LEU A 26 4.51 2.80 18.04
C LEU A 26 3.35 1.79 18.20
N ARG A 27 2.38 2.08 19.06
CA ARG A 27 1.17 1.25 19.19
C ARG A 27 0.27 1.40 17.96
N PHE A 28 0.14 2.62 17.45
CA PHE A 28 -0.58 2.86 16.20
C PHE A 28 0.11 2.18 15.00
N ALA A 29 1.45 2.22 14.95
CA ALA A 29 2.22 1.50 13.93
C ALA A 29 2.00 -0.02 13.97
N ALA A 30 1.97 -0.61 15.17
CA ALA A 30 1.67 -2.04 15.34
C ALA A 30 0.24 -2.37 14.88
N LEU A 31 -0.74 -1.53 15.22
CA LEU A 31 -2.13 -1.71 14.78
C LEU A 31 -2.28 -1.57 13.26
N ALA A 32 -1.60 -0.57 12.66
CA ALA A 32 -1.56 -0.37 11.22
C ALA A 32 -0.91 -1.57 10.51
N THR A 33 0.16 -2.11 11.08
CA THR A 33 0.81 -3.33 10.58
C THR A 33 -0.16 -4.50 10.60
N ALA A 34 -0.83 -4.77 11.72
CA ALA A 34 -1.80 -5.85 11.84
C ALA A 34 -2.96 -5.69 10.83
N GLY A 35 -3.53 -4.49 10.73
CA GLY A 35 -4.58 -4.18 9.74
C GLY A 35 -4.10 -4.36 8.30
N SER A 36 -2.86 -3.96 8.01
CA SER A 36 -2.24 -4.15 6.70
C SER A 36 -1.99 -5.61 6.36
N LEU A 37 -1.60 -6.46 7.33
CA LEU A 37 -1.45 -7.90 7.09
C LEU A 37 -2.79 -8.55 6.76
N VAL A 38 -3.84 -8.19 7.51
CA VAL A 38 -5.20 -8.69 7.24
C VAL A 38 -5.64 -8.27 5.83
N GLY A 39 -5.46 -7.00 5.47
CA GLY A 39 -5.75 -6.50 4.13
C GLY A 39 -4.90 -7.17 3.03
N ALA A 40 -3.63 -7.46 3.31
CA ALA A 40 -2.74 -8.19 2.41
C ALA A 40 -3.23 -9.62 2.18
N GLY A 41 -3.69 -10.30 3.24
CA GLY A 41 -4.31 -11.62 3.15
C GLY A 41 -5.57 -11.60 2.27
N PHE A 42 -6.43 -10.58 2.43
CA PHE A 42 -7.58 -10.40 1.54
C PHE A 42 -7.17 -10.17 0.08
N GLY A 43 -6.19 -9.29 -0.17
CA GLY A 43 -5.68 -9.05 -1.52
C GLY A 43 -5.10 -10.31 -2.16
N TYR A 44 -4.34 -11.09 -1.38
CA TYR A 44 -3.82 -12.38 -1.80
C TYR A 44 -4.93 -13.38 -2.16
N ALA A 45 -5.97 -13.48 -1.33
CA ALA A 45 -7.12 -14.33 -1.62
C ALA A 45 -7.87 -13.88 -2.88
N ILE A 46 -8.06 -12.57 -3.08
CA ILE A 46 -8.64 -12.02 -4.31
C ILE A 46 -7.79 -12.41 -5.52
N GLY A 47 -6.48 -12.26 -5.45
CA GLY A 47 -5.57 -12.71 -6.51
C GLY A 47 -5.68 -14.19 -6.80
N MET A 48 -5.75 -15.02 -5.76
CA MET A 48 -5.82 -16.47 -5.90
C MET A 48 -7.15 -16.95 -6.51
N PHE A 49 -8.29 -16.38 -6.10
CA PHE A 49 -9.61 -16.89 -6.47
C PHE A 49 -10.28 -16.13 -7.62
N LEU A 50 -10.04 -14.82 -7.75
CA LEU A 50 -10.74 -13.97 -8.72
C LEU A 50 -9.90 -13.66 -9.97
N PHE A 51 -8.66 -14.15 -10.07
CA PHE A 51 -7.80 -13.86 -11.21
C PHE A 51 -8.42 -14.27 -12.55
N THR A 52 -8.87 -15.52 -12.66
CA THR A 52 -9.42 -16.07 -13.91
C THR A 52 -10.73 -15.39 -14.31
N ALA A 53 -11.56 -15.02 -13.33
CA ALA A 53 -12.89 -14.45 -13.54
C ALA A 53 -12.87 -12.93 -13.80
N VAL A 54 -11.93 -12.19 -13.19
CA VAL A 54 -11.94 -10.72 -13.19
C VAL A 54 -10.66 -10.13 -13.78
N ALA A 55 -9.48 -10.61 -13.39
CA ALA A 55 -8.23 -9.99 -13.79
C ALA A 55 -7.85 -10.32 -15.24
N ARG A 56 -8.05 -11.56 -15.71
CA ARG A 56 -7.70 -11.96 -17.08
C ARG A 56 -8.47 -11.16 -18.16
N PRO A 57 -9.81 -11.01 -18.10
CA PRO A 57 -10.55 -10.16 -19.05
C PRO A 57 -10.10 -8.69 -18.98
N LEU A 58 -9.74 -8.20 -17.79
CA LEU A 58 -9.31 -6.83 -17.59
C LEU A 58 -7.93 -6.57 -18.22
N ILE A 59 -6.98 -7.48 -18.04
CA ILE A 59 -5.64 -7.41 -18.64
C ILE A 59 -5.72 -7.44 -20.17
N GLU A 60 -6.58 -8.29 -20.72
CA GLU A 60 -6.84 -8.37 -22.16
C GLU A 60 -7.50 -7.07 -22.68
N PHE A 61 -8.50 -6.54 -21.97
CA PHE A 61 -9.15 -5.27 -22.32
C PHE A 61 -8.17 -4.08 -22.37
N TYR A 62 -7.24 -4.01 -21.41
CA TYR A 62 -6.21 -2.95 -21.36
C TYR A 62 -4.97 -3.23 -22.23
N HIS A 63 -4.96 -4.31 -23.02
CA HIS A 63 -3.79 -4.73 -23.83
C HIS A 63 -2.50 -4.86 -23.00
N ALA A 64 -2.61 -5.23 -21.72
CA ALA A 64 -1.51 -5.25 -20.76
C ALA A 64 -0.84 -6.64 -20.62
N VAL A 65 -1.05 -7.53 -21.60
CA VAL A 65 -0.62 -8.93 -21.56
C VAL A 65 0.90 -9.04 -21.40
N ASP A 66 1.68 -8.27 -22.16
CA ASP A 66 3.16 -8.32 -22.07
C ASP A 66 3.69 -7.86 -20.72
N GLN A 67 3.08 -6.81 -20.15
CA GLN A 67 3.42 -6.29 -18.83
C GLN A 67 3.10 -7.34 -17.75
N PHE A 68 1.95 -8.01 -17.89
CA PHE A 68 1.55 -9.09 -16.99
C PHE A 68 2.52 -10.27 -17.06
N SER A 69 2.91 -10.72 -18.27
CA SER A 69 3.88 -11.79 -18.45
C SER A 69 5.27 -11.42 -17.91
N HIS A 70 5.68 -10.16 -18.05
CA HIS A 70 6.91 -9.67 -17.42
C HIS A 70 6.83 -9.73 -15.89
N LEU A 71 5.73 -9.26 -15.31
CA LEU A 71 5.50 -9.32 -13.85
C LEU A 71 5.48 -10.77 -13.35
N GLN A 72 4.87 -11.69 -14.10
CA GLN A 72 4.85 -13.11 -13.79
C GLN A 72 6.27 -13.68 -13.73
N ARG A 73 7.13 -13.36 -14.71
CA ARG A 73 8.55 -13.78 -14.70
C ARG A 73 9.30 -13.23 -13.50
N LEU A 74 9.07 -11.97 -13.14
CA LEU A 74 9.69 -11.36 -11.97
C LEU A 74 9.27 -12.05 -10.66
N PHE A 75 7.98 -12.36 -10.51
CA PHE A 75 7.47 -13.12 -9.37
C PHE A 75 7.99 -14.55 -9.33
N ALA A 76 8.13 -15.22 -10.48
CA ALA A 76 8.72 -16.55 -10.56
C ALA A 76 10.20 -16.55 -10.16
N ALA A 77 10.96 -15.51 -10.52
CA ALA A 77 12.39 -15.41 -10.22
C ALA A 77 12.68 -14.95 -8.78
N HIS A 78 11.91 -13.99 -8.25
CA HIS A 78 12.23 -13.32 -6.97
C HIS A 78 11.25 -13.66 -5.84
N GLY A 79 10.02 -14.09 -6.17
CA GLY A 79 9.00 -14.48 -5.21
C GLY A 79 8.78 -13.47 -4.09
N ALA A 80 8.99 -13.91 -2.85
CA ALA A 80 8.77 -13.10 -1.65
C ALA A 80 9.71 -11.89 -1.55
N TRP A 81 10.89 -11.92 -2.18
CA TRP A 81 11.79 -10.76 -2.23
C TRP A 81 11.18 -9.60 -2.99
N LEU A 82 10.41 -9.89 -4.04
CA LEU A 82 9.71 -8.85 -4.79
C LEU A 82 8.65 -8.16 -3.93
N VAL A 83 7.93 -8.94 -3.12
CA VAL A 83 6.93 -8.41 -2.17
C VAL A 83 7.60 -7.54 -1.11
N LEU A 84 8.75 -7.97 -0.59
CA LEU A 84 9.53 -7.21 0.38
C LEU A 84 9.96 -5.85 -0.21
N LEU A 85 10.60 -5.86 -1.39
CA LEU A 85 11.11 -4.65 -2.04
C LEU A 85 9.99 -3.72 -2.48
N ALA A 86 8.92 -4.27 -3.06
CA ALA A 86 7.76 -3.48 -3.45
C ALA A 86 6.98 -2.95 -2.23
N GLY A 87 7.15 -3.57 -1.06
CA GLY A 87 6.66 -3.05 0.21
C GLY A 87 7.28 -1.70 0.61
N PHE A 88 8.50 -1.40 0.14
CA PHE A 88 9.18 -0.11 0.38
C PHE A 88 9.09 0.85 -0.81
N SER A 89 8.61 0.38 -1.97
CA SER A 89 8.51 1.22 -3.16
C SER A 89 7.27 2.14 -3.10
N PRO A 90 7.17 3.15 -3.99
CA PRO A 90 5.97 3.98 -4.12
C PRO A 90 4.80 3.26 -4.79
N ILE A 91 4.94 1.97 -5.13
CA ILE A 91 3.90 1.20 -5.79
C ILE A 91 2.76 0.89 -4.80
N PRO A 92 1.48 1.01 -5.22
CA PRO A 92 0.36 0.64 -4.38
C PRO A 92 0.46 -0.81 -3.89
N PHE A 93 0.59 -0.99 -2.57
CA PHE A 93 0.84 -2.31 -1.97
C PHE A 93 -0.25 -3.34 -2.31
N LYS A 94 -1.49 -2.89 -2.45
CA LYS A 94 -2.65 -3.73 -2.82
C LYS A 94 -2.44 -4.43 -4.18
N LEU A 95 -1.77 -3.79 -5.13
CA LEU A 95 -1.49 -4.40 -6.44
C LEU A 95 -0.51 -5.57 -6.29
N ILE A 96 0.50 -5.40 -5.45
CA ILE A 96 1.52 -6.43 -5.19
C ILE A 96 0.91 -7.62 -4.45
N THR A 97 0.01 -7.38 -3.49
CA THR A 97 -0.64 -8.47 -2.75
C THR A 97 -1.60 -9.28 -3.63
N ILE A 98 -2.35 -8.61 -4.52
CA ILE A 98 -3.19 -9.28 -5.52
C ILE A 98 -2.32 -10.05 -6.53
N ALA A 99 -1.23 -9.46 -7.01
CA ALA A 99 -0.29 -10.13 -7.91
C ALA A 99 0.35 -11.37 -7.25
N ALA A 100 0.74 -11.28 -5.97
CA ALA A 100 1.30 -12.41 -5.24
C ALA A 100 0.32 -13.60 -5.15
N GLY A 101 -0.97 -13.34 -4.91
CA GLY A 101 -2.01 -14.38 -4.94
C GLY A 101 -2.27 -14.92 -6.33
N THR A 102 -2.30 -14.03 -7.34
CA THR A 102 -2.49 -14.36 -8.75
C THR A 102 -1.43 -15.31 -9.27
N PHE A 103 -0.16 -15.05 -8.93
CA PHE A 103 0.97 -15.86 -9.39
C PHE A 103 1.27 -17.06 -8.47
N GLY A 104 0.42 -17.32 -7.47
CA GLY A 104 0.53 -18.51 -6.63
C GLY A 104 1.75 -18.52 -5.72
N LEU A 105 2.22 -17.35 -5.27
CA LEU A 105 3.35 -17.26 -4.36
C LEU A 105 2.99 -17.88 -3.00
N SER A 106 3.80 -18.79 -2.44
CA SER A 106 3.51 -19.40 -1.14
C SER A 106 3.11 -18.39 -0.07
N PHE A 107 1.96 -18.62 0.57
CA PHE A 107 1.33 -17.66 1.49
C PHE A 107 2.23 -17.29 2.68
N LEU A 108 2.98 -18.25 3.23
CA LEU A 108 3.83 -17.98 4.41
C LEU A 108 5.02 -17.05 4.08
N PRO A 109 5.84 -17.31 3.05
CA PRO A 109 6.84 -16.35 2.57
C PRO A 109 6.26 -14.97 2.23
N PHE A 110 5.10 -14.94 1.57
CA PHE A 110 4.38 -13.70 1.28
C PHE A 110 4.04 -12.92 2.56
N LEU A 111 3.44 -13.59 3.54
CA LEU A 111 2.99 -12.96 4.79
C LEU A 111 4.18 -12.44 5.60
N VAL A 112 5.30 -13.18 5.64
CA VAL A 112 6.54 -12.74 6.28
C VAL A 112 7.12 -11.52 5.56
N ALA A 113 7.19 -11.53 4.23
CA ALA A 113 7.65 -10.38 3.46
C ALA A 113 6.77 -9.13 3.68
N CYS A 114 5.44 -9.32 3.76
CA CYS A 114 4.51 -8.26 4.11
C CYS A 114 4.75 -7.72 5.52
N LEU A 115 4.92 -8.62 6.51
CA LEU A 115 5.18 -8.24 7.90
C LEU A 115 6.47 -7.43 8.03
N VAL A 116 7.55 -7.88 7.41
CA VAL A 116 8.84 -7.20 7.49
C VAL A 116 8.76 -5.85 6.79
N SER A 117 8.26 -5.80 5.55
CA SER A 117 8.21 -4.53 4.80
C SER A 117 7.26 -3.51 5.42
N ARG A 118 6.01 -3.89 5.69
CA ARG A 118 5.00 -2.99 6.25
C ARG A 118 5.27 -2.66 7.70
N GLY A 119 5.68 -3.65 8.49
CA GLY A 119 6.06 -3.46 9.88
C GLY A 119 7.22 -2.49 9.99
N ALA A 120 8.31 -2.70 9.24
CA ALA A 120 9.43 -1.78 9.25
C ALA A 120 9.02 -0.37 8.83
N ARG A 121 8.26 -0.21 7.74
CA ARG A 121 7.80 1.11 7.28
C ARG A 121 6.97 1.85 8.33
N PHE A 122 5.92 1.23 8.86
CA PHE A 122 5.06 1.88 9.85
C PHE A 122 5.77 2.11 11.18
N VAL A 123 6.64 1.20 11.61
CA VAL A 123 7.45 1.40 12.82
C VAL A 123 8.45 2.53 12.63
N LEU A 124 9.09 2.64 11.46
CA LEU A 124 9.98 3.75 11.14
C LEU A 124 9.22 5.08 11.13
N GLU A 125 8.06 5.15 10.48
CA GLU A 125 7.19 6.33 10.48
C GLU A 125 6.77 6.71 11.91
N GLY A 126 6.26 5.75 12.69
CA GLY A 126 5.84 5.98 14.07
C GLY A 126 7.01 6.35 15.00
N ALA A 127 8.19 5.76 14.82
CA ALA A 127 9.39 6.09 15.58
C ALA A 127 9.89 7.50 15.23
N LEU A 128 9.91 7.86 13.94
CA LEU A 128 10.32 9.17 13.47
C LEU A 128 9.41 10.27 14.03
N LEU A 129 8.09 10.05 14.03
CA LEU A 129 7.12 11.00 14.60
C LEU A 129 7.23 11.08 16.12
N ARG A 130 7.50 9.96 16.80
CA ARG A 130 7.69 9.93 18.25
C ARG A 130 8.97 10.68 18.66
N TRP A 131 10.06 10.54 17.91
CA TRP A 131 11.35 11.17 18.23
C TRP A 131 11.50 12.57 17.65
N GLY A 132 10.81 12.89 16.55
CA GLY A 132 10.85 14.20 15.89
C GLY A 132 10.27 15.35 16.75
N GLY A 133 9.53 15.02 17.81
CA GLY A 133 9.10 15.97 18.82
C GLY A 133 8.22 17.10 18.25
N VAL A 134 8.26 18.26 18.92
CA VAL A 134 7.44 19.44 18.56
C VAL A 134 7.80 20.00 17.18
N LEU A 135 9.08 19.99 16.82
CA LEU A 135 9.56 20.55 15.55
C LEU A 135 8.98 19.82 14.34
N LEU A 136 9.00 18.49 14.34
CA LEU A 136 8.47 17.70 13.23
C LEU A 136 6.94 17.81 13.18
N ARG A 137 6.29 17.94 14.33
CA ARG A 137 4.84 18.17 14.44
C ARG A 137 4.43 19.50 13.82
N GLU A 138 5.08 20.60 14.19
CA GLU A 138 4.80 21.92 13.61
C GLU A 138 5.08 21.95 12.11
N TRP A 139 6.14 21.28 11.65
CA TRP A 139 6.41 21.12 10.22
C TRP A 139 5.27 20.39 9.52
N VAL A 140 4.87 19.22 10.01
CA VAL A 140 3.79 18.45 9.36
C VAL A 140 2.49 19.22 9.42
N GLU A 141 2.09 19.78 10.56
CA GLU A 141 0.86 20.59 10.69
C GLU A 141 0.84 21.77 9.69
N ARG A 142 1.97 22.44 9.46
CA ARG A 142 2.08 23.56 8.51
C ARG A 142 1.92 23.15 7.04
N TYR A 143 2.40 21.97 6.66
CA TYR A 143 2.36 21.50 5.27
C TYR A 143 1.21 20.53 4.98
N PHE A 144 0.54 19.99 6.00
CA PHE A 144 -0.51 18.98 5.86
C PHE A 144 -1.71 19.51 5.08
N GLU A 145 -2.15 20.74 5.35
CA GLU A 145 -3.25 21.38 4.61
C GLU A 145 -2.92 21.51 3.12
N TRP A 146 -1.73 22.03 2.80
CA TRP A 146 -1.25 22.17 1.41
C TRP A 146 -1.08 20.82 0.71
N LEU A 147 -0.55 19.81 1.41
CA LEU A 147 -0.41 18.47 0.86
C LEU A 147 -1.76 17.83 0.57
N THR A 148 -2.75 18.03 1.45
CA THR A 148 -4.12 17.51 1.28
C THR A 148 -4.81 18.16 0.09
N VAL A 149 -4.65 19.48 -0.07
CA VAL A 149 -5.16 20.20 -1.25
C VAL A 149 -4.45 19.72 -2.51
N ALA A 150 -3.13 19.59 -2.49
CA ALA A 150 -2.35 19.15 -3.65
C ALA A 150 -2.74 17.73 -4.11
N VAL A 151 -2.87 16.78 -3.18
CA VAL A 151 -3.30 15.41 -3.50
C VAL A 151 -4.74 15.40 -4.02
N SER A 152 -5.64 16.15 -3.39
CA SER A 152 -7.03 16.26 -3.86
C SER A 152 -7.11 16.80 -5.28
N VAL A 153 -6.36 17.86 -5.58
CA VAL A 153 -6.27 18.44 -6.93
C VAL A 153 -5.67 17.45 -7.92
N LEU A 154 -4.60 16.73 -7.56
CA LEU A 154 -3.98 15.71 -8.41
C LEU A 154 -4.92 14.56 -8.73
N VAL A 155 -5.69 14.06 -7.75
CA VAL A 155 -6.67 12.99 -7.96
C VAL A 155 -7.79 13.47 -8.88
N VAL A 156 -8.35 14.66 -8.62
CA VAL A 156 -9.41 15.24 -9.45
C VAL A 156 -8.90 15.50 -10.87
N ALA A 157 -7.70 16.05 -11.02
CA ALA A 157 -7.09 16.31 -12.33
C ALA A 157 -6.77 15.02 -13.08
N GLY A 158 -6.26 13.99 -12.39
CA GLY A 158 -6.00 12.68 -12.98
C GLY A 158 -7.29 12.03 -13.49
N PHE A 159 -8.36 12.06 -12.71
CA PHE A 159 -9.67 11.57 -13.15
C PHE A 159 -10.25 12.41 -14.29
N ALA A 160 -10.14 13.74 -14.21
CA ALA A 160 -10.63 14.65 -15.25
C ALA A 160 -9.89 14.44 -16.58
N MET A 161 -8.56 14.24 -16.56
CA MET A 161 -7.78 13.93 -17.76
C MET A 161 -8.19 12.60 -18.38
N VAL A 162 -8.37 11.55 -17.57
CA VAL A 162 -8.84 10.25 -18.08
C VAL A 162 -10.26 10.33 -18.63
N TRP A 163 -11.11 11.19 -18.05
CA TRP A 163 -12.48 11.41 -18.50
C TRP A 163 -12.56 12.23 -19.79
N LEU A 164 -11.72 13.27 -19.93
CA LEU A 164 -11.63 14.10 -21.14
C LEU A 164 -10.88 13.41 -22.29
N ALA A 165 -10.05 12.40 -22.00
CA ALA A 165 -9.36 11.59 -22.99
C ALA A 165 -10.19 10.42 -23.53
N ARG A 166 -11.45 10.27 -23.06
CA ARG A 166 -12.47 9.37 -23.62
C ARG A 166 -13.40 10.14 -24.54
#